data_AF-A0A3L8RW22-F1
#
_entry.id   AF-A0A3L8RW22-F1
#
_cell.length_a   1.000
_cell.length_b   1.000
_cell.length_c   1.000
_cell.angle_alpha   90.00
_cell.angle_beta   90.00
_cell.angle_gamma   90.00
#
_symmetry.space_group_name_H-M   'P 1'
#
loop_
_entity.id
_entity.type
_entity.pdbx_description
1 polymer ?
#
loop_
_entity_poly.entity_id
_entity_poly.type
_entity_poly.pdbx_seq_one_letter_code
_entity_poly.pdbx_strand_id
1 'polypeptide(L)'
;MFCHKCEGLCPKECKVGTKTIDSMQAAQELGGCTLIEGNLILNIRRGCECQSWPRQNHPGENYGEVPLSLSSHRVLFPDNLASELQSSLGLIETITGFLKIKHSFALVSLSFFKNLKLIRGDSMVDG
;
A
#
# COMPACT_ATOMS: atom_id res chain seq x y z
N MET A 1 -30.36 13.08 -2.81
CA MET A 1 -29.13 12.40 -2.39
C MET A 1 -28.82 12.87 -0.98
N PHE A 2 -28.98 12.01 0.02
CA PHE A 2 -28.84 12.39 1.43
C PHE A 2 -27.67 11.64 2.03
N CYS A 3 -26.64 12.37 2.46
CA CYS A 3 -25.59 11.83 3.30
C CYS A 3 -26.04 11.85 4.76
N HIS A 4 -25.65 10.85 5.52
CA HIS A 4 -25.93 10.76 6.94
C HIS A 4 -24.59 10.66 7.66
N LYS A 5 -24.52 11.24 8.85
CA LYS A 5 -23.31 11.25 9.65
C LYS A 5 -23.07 9.85 10.21
N CYS A 6 -21.90 9.28 9.91
CA CYS A 6 -21.43 8.06 10.58
C CYS A 6 -20.86 8.42 11.95
N GLU A 7 -20.90 7.46 12.87
CA GLU A 7 -20.11 7.55 14.09
C GLU A 7 -18.68 7.08 13.78
N GLY A 8 -17.72 7.99 13.86
CA GLY A 8 -16.34 7.74 13.42
C GLY A 8 -16.14 7.86 11.91
N LEU A 9 -15.18 7.10 11.37
CA LEU A 9 -14.90 7.08 9.93
C LEU A 9 -16.00 6.30 9.20
N CYS A 10 -16.58 6.90 8.17
CA CYS A 10 -17.58 6.23 7.36
C CYS A 10 -16.95 5.07 6.58
N PRO A 11 -17.53 3.86 6.65
CA PRO A 11 -17.04 2.76 5.85
C PRO A 11 -17.32 3.04 4.36
N LYS A 12 -16.29 2.91 3.53
CA LYS A 12 -16.41 2.95 2.07
C LYS A 12 -16.27 1.54 1.55
N GLU A 13 -17.39 0.99 1.08
CA GLU A 13 -17.44 -0.30 0.41
C GLU A 13 -17.03 -0.16 -1.06
N CYS A 14 -16.12 -1.03 -1.49
CA CYS A 14 -15.64 -1.09 -2.86
C CYS A 14 -15.83 -2.51 -3.39
N LYS A 15 -16.77 -2.67 -4.33
CA LYS A 15 -17.08 -3.95 -4.98
C LYS A 15 -16.16 -4.16 -6.18
N VAL A 16 -15.26 -5.13 -6.07
CA VAL A 16 -14.22 -5.36 -7.07
C VAL A 16 -14.19 -6.79 -7.62
N GLY A 17 -14.88 -7.73 -6.98
CA GLY A 17 -14.91 -9.13 -7.41
C GLY A 17 -13.55 -9.81 -7.21
N THR A 18 -12.64 -9.72 -8.19
CA THR A 18 -11.24 -10.12 -8.03
C THR A 18 -10.36 -9.05 -8.65
N LYS A 19 -9.52 -8.41 -7.83
CA LYS A 19 -8.65 -7.31 -8.26
C LYS A 19 -7.19 -7.68 -8.12
N THR A 20 -6.46 -7.60 -9.23
CA THR A 20 -5.01 -7.72 -9.24
C THR A 20 -4.39 -6.33 -9.04
N ILE A 21 -3.46 -6.22 -8.09
CA ILE A 21 -2.65 -5.04 -7.82
C ILE A 21 -1.23 -5.34 -8.30
N ASP A 22 -0.93 -4.94 -9.54
CA ASP A 22 0.36 -5.10 -10.20
C ASP A 22 1.11 -3.77 -10.43
N SER A 23 0.45 -2.65 -10.12
CA SER A 23 0.91 -1.29 -10.35
C SER A 23 0.34 -0.31 -9.31
N MET A 24 0.94 0.87 -9.20
CA MET A 24 0.47 1.94 -8.31
C MET A 24 -0.92 2.44 -8.73
N GLN A 25 -1.20 2.53 -10.03
CA GLN A 25 -2.50 2.93 -10.55
C GLN A 25 -3.61 1.96 -10.12
N ALA A 26 -3.36 0.65 -10.21
CA ALA A 26 -4.31 -0.36 -9.75
C ALA A 26 -4.60 -0.26 -8.25
N ALA A 27 -3.60 0.13 -7.44
CA ALA A 27 -3.78 0.39 -6.03
C ALA A 27 -4.60 1.66 -5.77
N GLN A 28 -4.32 2.75 -6.50
CA GLN A 28 -5.01 4.05 -6.34
C GLN A 28 -6.52 3.97 -6.54
N GLU A 29 -7.02 3.03 -7.35
CA GLU A 29 -8.45 2.76 -7.51
C GLU A 29 -9.14 2.29 -6.22
N LEU A 30 -8.38 1.76 -5.27
CA LEU A 30 -8.85 1.37 -3.94
C LEU A 30 -8.69 2.49 -2.90
N GLY A 31 -8.28 3.68 -3.32
CA GLY A 31 -8.08 4.84 -2.45
C GLY A 31 -9.31 5.13 -1.59
N GLY A 32 -9.10 5.14 -0.27
CA GLY A 32 -10.14 5.44 0.72
C GLY A 32 -11.11 4.29 1.00
N CYS A 33 -10.98 3.13 0.36
CA CYS A 33 -11.82 1.97 0.67
C CYS A 33 -11.46 1.41 2.06
N THR A 34 -12.47 1.07 2.85
CA THR A 34 -12.29 0.41 4.16
C THR A 34 -12.81 -1.04 4.13
N LEU A 35 -13.75 -1.33 3.25
CA LEU A 35 -14.31 -2.66 3.02
C LEU A 35 -14.17 -3.03 1.54
N ILE A 36 -13.49 -4.14 1.27
CA ILE A 36 -13.38 -4.70 -0.07
C ILE A 36 -14.32 -5.89 -0.21
N GLU A 37 -15.29 -5.76 -1.11
CA GLU A 37 -16.14 -6.88 -1.52
C GLU A 37 -15.48 -7.58 -2.72
N GLY A 38 -14.74 -8.65 -2.42
CA GLY A 38 -13.98 -9.42 -3.40
C GLY A 38 -12.61 -9.89 -2.91
N ASN A 39 -11.80 -10.34 -3.86
CA ASN A 39 -10.46 -10.90 -3.67
C ASN A 39 -9.39 -9.89 -4.11
N LEU A 40 -8.26 -9.89 -3.41
CA LEU A 40 -7.08 -9.10 -3.79
C LEU A 40 -5.91 -10.02 -4.14
N ILE A 41 -5.27 -9.76 -5.28
CA ILE A 41 -4.06 -10.45 -5.73
C ILE A 41 -2.95 -9.44 -5.91
N LEU A 42 -1.93 -9.47 -5.06
CA LEU A 42 -0.74 -8.64 -5.22
C LEU A 42 0.24 -9.34 -6.16
N ASN A 43 0.64 -8.64 -7.22
CA ASN A 43 1.59 -9.10 -8.26
C ASN A 43 2.57 -7.97 -8.63
N ILE A 44 3.27 -7.44 -7.64
CA ILE A 44 4.17 -6.30 -7.81
C ILE A 44 5.56 -6.79 -8.22
N ARG A 45 5.82 -6.79 -9.53
CA ARG A 45 7.12 -7.23 -10.08
C ARG A 45 8.20 -6.15 -10.03
N ARG A 46 7.81 -4.88 -9.90
CA ARG A 46 8.72 -3.73 -9.86
C ARG A 46 8.60 -3.04 -8.51
N GLY A 47 9.72 -2.89 -7.82
CA GLY A 47 9.87 -1.94 -6.71
C GLY A 47 11.02 -1.00 -7.01
N CYS A 48 11.26 -0.05 -6.13
CA CYS A 48 12.40 0.85 -6.21
C CYS A 48 13.67 0.01 -6.43
N GLU A 49 14.39 0.27 -7.53
CA GLU A 49 15.69 -0.36 -7.75
C GLU A 49 16.62 0.12 -6.62
N CYS A 50 16.97 -0.75 -5.68
CA CYS A 50 18.05 -0.49 -4.71
C CYS A 50 19.44 -0.40 -5.38
N GLN A 51 19.53 -0.07 -6.68
CA GLN A 51 20.75 -0.04 -7.47
C GLN A 51 21.28 1.37 -7.75
N SER A 52 20.76 2.39 -7.08
CA SER A 52 21.39 3.73 -7.11
C SER A 52 21.45 4.39 -5.74
N TRP A 53 21.65 3.63 -4.66
CA TRP A 53 22.48 4.17 -3.58
C TRP A 53 23.91 4.17 -4.11
N PRO A 54 24.64 5.30 -4.15
CA PRO A 54 26.07 5.21 -4.32
C PRO A 54 26.58 4.39 -3.13
N ARG A 55 27.19 3.22 -3.39
CA ARG A 55 28.04 2.55 -2.41
C ARG A 55 29.22 3.48 -2.14
N GLN A 56 29.02 4.48 -1.29
CA GLN A 56 30.13 5.20 -0.71
C GLN A 56 30.51 4.43 0.55
N ASN A 57 31.52 3.58 0.38
CA ASN A 57 32.35 3.11 1.46
C ASN A 57 32.97 4.34 2.15
N HIS A 58 32.36 4.84 3.22
CA HIS A 58 33.01 5.81 4.10
C HIS A 58 32.91 5.35 5.56
N PRO A 59 34.05 5.11 6.23
CA PRO A 59 34.07 4.85 7.66
C PRO A 59 33.87 6.18 8.39
N GLY A 60 32.76 6.30 9.11
CA GLY A 60 32.50 7.37 10.07
C GLY A 60 31.78 8.59 9.50
N GLU A 61 30.45 8.55 9.45
CA GLU A 61 29.63 9.77 9.48
C GLU A 61 28.53 9.64 10.53
N ASN A 62 28.50 10.66 11.38
CA ASN A 62 27.59 10.88 12.49
C ASN A 62 26.19 11.18 11.94
N TYR A 63 25.14 10.63 12.55
CA TYR A 63 23.74 10.95 12.26
C TYR A 63 23.45 12.41 12.64
N GLY A 64 23.88 13.32 11.76
CA GLY A 64 23.60 14.75 11.81
C GLY A 64 22.17 15.02 11.35
N GLU A 65 21.52 15.91 12.09
CA GLU A 65 20.13 16.33 11.94
C GLU A 65 19.81 16.80 10.51
N VAL A 66 18.67 16.35 9.97
CA VAL A 66 18.13 16.88 8.71
C VAL A 66 17.70 18.34 8.96
N PRO A 67 18.22 19.34 8.23
CA PRO A 67 17.85 20.73 8.46
C PRO A 67 16.36 20.96 8.14
N LEU A 68 15.63 21.58 9.07
CA LEU A 68 14.21 21.95 8.94
C LEU A 68 13.91 22.98 7.83
N SER A 69 14.92 23.47 7.10
CA SER A 69 14.79 24.52 6.08
C SER A 69 14.59 24.01 4.64
N LEU A 70 14.59 22.69 4.40
CA LEU A 70 14.42 22.11 3.05
C LEU A 70 12.99 21.60 2.75
N SER A 71 11.99 22.12 3.46
CA SER A 71 10.58 21.68 3.36
C SER A 71 9.82 22.17 2.10
N SER A 72 10.45 22.87 1.16
CA SER A 72 9.77 23.49 0.00
C SER A 72 10.26 23.04 -1.38
N HIS A 73 11.37 22.31 -1.47
CA HIS A 73 11.75 21.62 -2.70
C HIS A 73 11.53 20.13 -2.50
N ARG A 74 10.58 19.55 -3.26
CA ARG A 74 10.40 18.10 -3.34
C ARG A 74 11.72 17.48 -3.77
N VAL A 75 12.51 16.98 -2.81
CA VAL A 75 13.52 15.98 -3.11
C VAL A 75 12.74 14.77 -3.61
N LEU A 76 12.82 14.51 -4.92
CA LEU A 76 12.31 13.27 -5.52
C LEU A 76 13.21 12.13 -5.04
N PHE A 77 13.05 11.75 -3.77
CA PHE A 77 13.32 10.38 -3.37
C PHE A 77 12.40 9.52 -4.23
N PRO A 78 12.90 8.47 -4.91
CA PRO A 78 12.03 7.56 -5.62
C PRO A 78 10.97 7.09 -4.63
N ASP A 79 9.70 7.41 -4.93
CA ASP A 79 8.59 7.19 -4.01
C ASP A 79 8.69 5.75 -3.49
N ASN A 80 8.77 5.62 -2.16
CA ASN A 80 8.86 4.31 -1.56
C ASN A 80 7.58 3.56 -1.94
N LEU A 81 7.72 2.46 -2.67
CA LEU A 81 6.61 1.59 -3.09
C LEU A 81 5.67 1.30 -1.91
N ALA A 82 6.23 1.09 -0.71
CA ALA A 82 5.45 0.87 0.50
C ALA A 82 4.60 2.08 0.89
N SER A 83 5.11 3.31 0.75
CA SER A 83 4.38 4.55 1.07
C SER A 83 3.22 4.79 0.11
N GLU A 84 3.44 4.58 -1.19
CA GLU A 84 2.43 4.71 -2.23
C GLU A 84 1.31 3.67 -2.07
N LEU A 85 1.70 2.40 -1.85
CA LEU A 85 0.74 1.34 -1.54
C LEU A 85 -0.01 1.65 -0.24
N GLN A 86 0.65 2.18 0.79
CA GLN A 86 0.01 2.53 2.05
C GLN A 86 -0.99 3.68 1.91
N SER A 87 -0.70 4.68 1.06
CA SER A 87 -1.63 5.77 0.76
C SER A 87 -2.94 5.23 0.17
N SER A 88 -2.85 4.19 -0.66
CA SER A 88 -4.00 3.63 -1.36
C SER A 88 -4.73 2.54 -0.55
N LEU A 89 -3.97 1.65 0.10
CA LEU A 89 -4.48 0.42 0.72
C LEU A 89 -4.51 0.49 2.25
N GLY A 90 -3.92 1.50 2.87
CA GLY A 90 -3.73 1.56 4.31
C GLY A 90 -5.01 1.72 5.13
N LEU A 91 -6.10 2.19 4.51
CA LEU A 91 -7.41 2.32 5.15
C LEU A 91 -8.25 1.04 5.07
N ILE A 92 -7.85 0.05 4.26
CA ILE A 92 -8.58 -1.21 4.12
C ILE A 92 -8.57 -1.92 5.47
N GLU A 93 -9.75 -2.21 6.01
CA GLU A 93 -9.91 -2.93 7.28
C GLU A 93 -10.36 -4.37 7.08
N THR A 94 -11.21 -4.59 6.07
CA THR A 94 -11.82 -5.90 5.81
C THR A 94 -11.78 -6.25 4.32
N ILE A 95 -11.42 -7.50 4.04
CA ILE A 95 -11.54 -8.14 2.72
C ILE A 95 -12.51 -9.31 2.88
N THR A 96 -13.59 -9.36 2.09
CA THR A 96 -14.57 -10.46 2.16
C THR A 96 -14.04 -11.73 1.50
N GLY A 97 -13.27 -11.61 0.43
CA GLY A 97 -12.64 -12.73 -0.25
C GLY A 97 -11.29 -13.12 0.36
N PHE A 98 -10.36 -13.53 -0.49
CA PHE A 98 -8.98 -13.84 -0.11
C PHE A 98 -7.99 -12.72 -0.44
N LEU A 99 -6.83 -12.74 0.25
CA LEU A 99 -5.64 -11.98 -0.11
C LEU A 99 -4.56 -12.94 -0.58
N LYS A 100 -4.11 -12.81 -1.84
CA LYS A 100 -3.06 -13.65 -2.43
C LYS A 100 -1.88 -12.78 -2.82
N ILE A 101 -0.68 -13.21 -2.45
CA ILE A 101 0.56 -12.53 -2.84
C ILE A 101 1.33 -13.47 -3.75
N LYS A 102 1.61 -13.03 -4.97
CA LYS A 102 2.34 -13.80 -5.98
C LYS A 102 3.38 -12.90 -6.66
N HIS A 103 4.52 -13.48 -7.03
CA HIS A 103 5.56 -12.80 -7.83
C HIS A 103 5.93 -11.38 -7.35
N SER A 104 5.82 -11.11 -6.04
CA SER A 104 5.96 -9.79 -5.44
C SER A 104 7.26 -9.66 -4.65
N PHE A 105 8.39 -9.92 -5.30
CA PHE A 105 9.72 -10.00 -4.65
C PHE A 105 10.19 -8.66 -4.05
N ALA A 106 9.66 -7.54 -4.54
CA ALA A 106 9.96 -6.21 -4.03
C ALA A 106 9.26 -5.89 -2.69
N LEU A 107 8.25 -6.67 -2.29
CA LEU A 107 7.52 -6.46 -1.05
C LEU A 107 8.23 -7.18 0.11
N VAL A 108 9.09 -6.45 0.82
CA VAL A 108 9.77 -6.96 2.02
C VAL A 108 8.82 -7.06 3.22
N SER A 109 7.78 -6.23 3.23
CA SER A 109 6.78 -6.13 4.30
C SER A 109 5.40 -5.86 3.72
N LEU A 110 4.36 -6.33 4.41
CA LEU A 110 2.95 -6.03 4.15
C LEU A 110 2.41 -4.92 5.06
N SER A 111 3.28 -4.19 5.76
CA SER A 111 2.90 -3.14 6.73
C SER A 111 2.11 -1.98 6.12
N PHE A 112 2.08 -1.85 4.79
CA PHE A 112 1.23 -0.90 4.09
C PHE A 112 -0.27 -1.18 4.26
N PHE A 113 -0.66 -2.42 4.61
CA PHE A 113 -2.02 -2.73 5.07
C PHE A 113 -2.20 -2.34 6.54
N LYS A 114 -2.15 -1.03 6.81
CA LYS A 114 -2.09 -0.49 8.17
C LYS A 114 -3.30 -0.87 9.05
N ASN A 115 -4.50 -0.86 8.47
CA ASN A 115 -5.74 -1.09 9.22
C ASN A 115 -6.37 -2.46 8.97
N LEU A 116 -5.74 -3.32 8.16
CA LEU A 116 -6.33 -4.61 7.78
C LEU A 116 -6.43 -5.51 9.02
N LYS A 117 -7.65 -5.86 9.40
CA LYS A 117 -7.96 -6.67 10.60
C LYS A 117 -8.60 -8.00 10.26
N LEU A 118 -9.33 -8.08 9.15
CA LEU A 118 -10.15 -9.24 8.82
C LEU A 118 -10.07 -9.61 7.34
N ILE A 119 -9.82 -10.89 7.09
CA ILE A 119 -10.00 -11.54 5.78
C ILE A 119 -11.00 -12.66 6.01
N ARG A 120 -12.19 -12.57 5.41
CA ARG A 120 -13.27 -13.54 5.68
C ARG A 120 -13.06 -14.86 4.94
N GLY A 121 -12.58 -14.81 3.70
CA GLY A 121 -12.36 -16.01 2.88
C GLY A 121 -13.66 -16.58 2.29
N ASP A 122 -14.66 -15.74 2.04
CA ASP A 122 -15.98 -16.14 1.49
C ASP A 122 -15.87 -16.77 0.08
N SER A 123 -14.72 -16.63 -0.57
CA SER A 123 -14.37 -17.27 -1.84
C SER A 123 -12.96 -17.81 -1.74
N MET A 124 -12.78 -19.09 -2.04
CA MET A 124 -11.47 -19.76 -2.07
C MET A 124 -11.06 -20.01 -3.52
N VAL A 125 -9.76 -19.92 -3.81
CA VAL A 125 -9.20 -20.35 -5.10
C VAL A 125 -8.57 -21.73 -4.94
N ASP A 126 -8.91 -22.65 -5.82
CA ASP A 126 -8.16 -23.90 -5.99
C ASP A 126 -6.73 -23.58 -6.44
N GLY A 127 -5.76 -24.32 -5.87
CA GLY A 127 -4.32 -24.03 -5.87
C GLY A 127 -3.67 -23.89 -7.24
#